data_AF-A0A497KDN0-F1
#
_entry.id   AF-A0A497KDN0-F1
#
_cell.length_a   1.000
_cell.length_b   1.000
_cell.length_c   1.000
_cell.angle_alpha   90.00
_cell.angle_beta   90.00
_cell.angle_gamma   90.00
#
_symmetry.space_group_name_H-M   'P 1'
#
loop_
_entity.id
_entity.type
_entity.pdbx_description
1 polymer ?
#
loop_
_entity_poly.entity_id
_entity_poly.type
_entity_poly.pdbx_seq_one_letter_code
_entity_poly.pdbx_strand_id
1 'polypeptide(L)'
;MALLCDCVEGERVERSRELMLSPPENVVRMGSPFFGFFLFEQFAREGRLEEMLKMMREKWGFMIEQGATTFWETFPGWERDYWTRSWCHAWSSAPTYFLTTEVLGVYPEEPGFSVVRVAPRPADILRCRGRVPTPHGDVEVGWEQGEGFSLELRMPQNIEAHILLPGSGDLWVNGKRISPESPPEGVERLVVQDGTTELWLGRGGKWTFRMEMRR
;
A
#
# COMPACT_ATOMS: atom_id res chain seq x y z
N MET A 1 -13.33 -12.14 -5.02
CA MET A 1 -13.16 -12.66 -6.39
C MET A 1 -14.09 -11.99 -7.39
N ALA A 2 -15.42 -12.12 -7.30
CA ALA A 2 -16.33 -11.52 -8.29
C ALA A 2 -16.11 -10.00 -8.49
N LEU A 3 -15.89 -9.25 -7.40
CA LEU A 3 -15.50 -7.83 -7.45
C LEU A 3 -14.13 -7.60 -8.10
N LEU A 4 -13.10 -8.36 -7.69
CA LEU A 4 -11.74 -8.23 -8.22
C LEU A 4 -11.66 -8.48 -9.73
N CYS A 5 -12.42 -9.45 -10.21
CA CYS A 5 -12.42 -9.85 -11.61
C CYS A 5 -13.43 -9.07 -12.46
N ASP A 6 -14.04 -8.01 -11.92
CA ASP A 6 -15.03 -7.17 -12.59
C ASP A 6 -16.19 -7.99 -13.20
N CYS A 7 -16.60 -9.07 -12.52
CA CYS A 7 -17.63 -10.00 -12.99
C CYS A 7 -19.05 -9.64 -12.49
N VAL A 8 -19.19 -8.56 -11.73
CA VAL A 8 -20.48 -8.10 -11.18
C VAL A 8 -20.69 -6.63 -11.54
N GLU A 9 -21.93 -6.28 -11.86
CA GLU A 9 -22.31 -4.96 -12.35
C GLU A 9 -23.54 -4.43 -11.60
N GLY A 10 -23.73 -3.10 -11.65
CA GLY A 10 -24.86 -2.41 -11.06
C GLY A 10 -25.01 -2.69 -9.56
N GLU A 11 -26.25 -2.93 -9.12
CA GLU A 11 -26.58 -3.20 -7.71
C GLU A 11 -25.83 -4.40 -7.11
N ARG A 12 -25.35 -5.33 -7.95
CA ARG A 12 -24.58 -6.50 -7.47
C ARG A 12 -23.20 -6.13 -6.96
N VAL A 13 -22.62 -5.00 -7.41
CA VAL A 13 -21.35 -4.49 -6.89
C VAL A 13 -21.51 -4.12 -5.42
N GLU A 14 -22.50 -3.28 -5.11
CA GLU A 14 -22.79 -2.84 -3.75
C GLU A 14 -23.13 -4.02 -2.84
N ARG A 15 -23.98 -4.95 -3.33
CA ARG A 15 -24.33 -6.13 -2.56
C ARG A 15 -23.11 -7.02 -2.28
N SER A 16 -22.22 -7.19 -3.25
CA SER A 16 -20.99 -7.96 -3.06
C SER A 16 -20.03 -7.28 -2.08
N ARG A 17 -19.99 -5.93 -2.08
CA ARG A 17 -19.21 -5.13 -1.14
C ARG A 17 -19.73 -5.25 0.29
N GLU A 18 -21.05 -5.21 0.48
CA GLU A 18 -21.68 -5.46 1.79
C GLU A 18 -21.30 -6.84 2.34
N LEU A 19 -21.40 -7.88 1.50
CA LEU A 19 -21.03 -9.25 1.89
C LEU A 19 -19.54 -9.38 2.21
N MET A 20 -18.69 -8.61 1.53
CA MET A 20 -17.25 -8.58 1.77
C MET A 20 -16.90 -7.92 3.12
N LEU A 21 -17.51 -6.77 3.41
CA LEU A 21 -17.20 -5.96 4.61
C LEU A 21 -17.89 -6.50 5.86
N SER A 22 -19.15 -6.93 5.72
CA SER A 22 -20.03 -7.29 6.82
C SER A 22 -20.86 -8.53 6.47
N PRO A 23 -20.22 -9.71 6.27
CA PRO A 23 -20.95 -10.92 5.94
C PRO A 23 -21.91 -11.30 7.07
N PRO A 24 -23.19 -11.62 6.76
CA PRO A 24 -24.12 -12.15 7.76
C PRO A 24 -23.66 -13.52 8.26
N GLU A 25 -24.20 -13.98 9.40
CA GLU A 25 -23.75 -15.23 10.05
C GLU A 25 -23.87 -16.48 9.17
N ASN A 26 -24.86 -16.52 8.29
CA ASN A 26 -25.10 -17.63 7.37
C ASN A 26 -24.19 -17.61 6.12
N VAL A 27 -23.25 -16.67 6.03
CA VAL A 27 -22.28 -16.57 4.94
C VAL A 27 -20.91 -17.01 5.43
N VAL A 28 -20.27 -17.87 4.63
CA VAL A 28 -18.92 -18.38 4.91
C VAL A 28 -17.94 -17.21 4.97
N ARG A 29 -17.18 -17.14 6.06
CA ARG A 29 -16.13 -16.13 6.27
C ARG A 29 -14.79 -16.62 5.75
N MET A 30 -13.87 -15.67 5.57
CA MET A 30 -12.47 -15.97 5.27
C MET A 30 -11.85 -16.85 6.37
N GLY A 31 -11.42 -18.07 5.99
CA GLY A 31 -10.83 -19.03 6.90
C GLY A 31 -9.30 -19.09 6.92
N SER A 32 -8.64 -18.55 5.90
CA SER A 32 -7.19 -18.58 5.79
C SER A 32 -6.59 -17.24 5.37
N PRO A 33 -5.35 -16.95 5.78
CA PRO A 33 -4.58 -15.82 5.27
C PRO A 33 -4.44 -15.81 3.74
N PHE A 34 -4.41 -16.99 3.10
CA PHE A 34 -4.38 -17.10 1.64
C PHE A 34 -5.56 -16.36 0.99
N PHE A 35 -6.79 -16.61 1.43
CA PHE A 35 -7.94 -15.89 0.90
C PHE A 35 -7.94 -14.41 1.33
N GLY A 36 -7.34 -14.12 2.49
CA GLY A 36 -7.10 -12.75 2.95
C GLY A 36 -6.26 -11.92 2.01
N PHE A 37 -5.36 -12.54 1.23
CA PHE A 37 -4.63 -11.84 0.18
C PHE A 37 -5.58 -11.18 -0.83
N PHE A 38 -6.52 -11.93 -1.40
CA PHE A 38 -7.49 -11.40 -2.37
C PHE A 38 -8.45 -10.39 -1.74
N LEU A 39 -8.81 -10.58 -0.47
CA LEU A 39 -9.60 -9.58 0.24
C LEU A 39 -8.84 -8.24 0.37
N PHE A 40 -7.55 -8.31 0.68
CA PHE A 40 -6.68 -7.14 0.78
C PHE A 40 -6.42 -6.50 -0.59
N GLU A 41 -6.35 -7.25 -1.68
CA GLU A 41 -6.32 -6.68 -3.04
C GLU A 41 -7.57 -5.82 -3.31
N GLN A 42 -8.76 -6.30 -2.92
CA GLN A 42 -10.00 -5.54 -3.12
C GLN A 42 -10.04 -4.31 -2.20
N PHE A 43 -9.61 -4.43 -0.95
CA PHE A 43 -9.50 -3.28 -0.05
C PHE A 43 -8.53 -2.24 -0.60
N ALA A 44 -7.36 -2.66 -1.07
CA ALA A 44 -6.38 -1.79 -1.70
C ALA A 44 -6.96 -1.06 -2.91
N ARG A 45 -7.72 -1.77 -3.77
CA ARG A 45 -8.40 -1.20 -4.95
C ARG A 45 -9.48 -0.19 -4.59
N GLU A 46 -10.19 -0.37 -3.48
CA GLU A 46 -11.23 0.54 -3.00
C GLU A 46 -10.74 1.63 -2.03
N GLY A 47 -9.43 1.71 -1.78
CA GLY A 47 -8.87 2.67 -0.82
C GLY A 47 -9.19 2.38 0.66
N ARG A 48 -9.64 1.16 0.99
CA ARG A 48 -10.05 0.72 2.33
C ARG A 48 -8.90 0.23 3.19
N LEU A 49 -7.90 1.11 3.33
CA LEU A 49 -6.64 0.75 3.98
C LEU A 49 -6.75 0.69 5.50
N GLU A 50 -7.65 1.46 6.10
CA GLU A 50 -7.94 1.39 7.53
C GLU A 50 -8.53 0.02 7.89
N GLU A 51 -9.49 -0.48 7.10
CA GLU A 51 -10.09 -1.79 7.29
C GLU A 51 -9.07 -2.91 7.06
N MET A 52 -8.21 -2.78 6.04
CA MET A 52 -7.11 -3.71 5.78
C MET A 52 -6.15 -3.79 6.96
N LEU A 53 -5.67 -2.65 7.46
CA LEU A 53 -4.71 -2.59 8.57
C LEU A 53 -5.35 -3.06 9.89
N LYS A 54 -6.61 -2.73 10.14
CA LYS A 54 -7.36 -3.24 11.29
C LYS A 54 -7.42 -4.77 11.25
N MET A 55 -7.85 -5.35 10.13
CA MET A 55 -7.92 -6.80 9.99
C MET A 55 -6.54 -7.45 10.10
N MET A 56 -5.50 -6.81 9.55
CA MET A 56 -4.13 -7.28 9.67
C MET A 56 -3.69 -7.36 11.14
N ARG A 57 -3.93 -6.30 11.91
CA ARG A 57 -3.62 -6.26 13.36
C ARG A 57 -4.41 -7.29 14.14
N GLU A 58 -5.70 -7.46 13.86
CA GLU A 58 -6.53 -8.44 14.57
C GLU A 58 -6.10 -9.88 14.26
N LYS A 59 -5.91 -10.21 12.98
CA LYS A 59 -5.72 -11.59 12.53
C LYS A 59 -4.26 -12.06 12.63
N TRP A 60 -3.32 -11.27 12.14
CA TRP A 60 -1.89 -11.60 12.25
C TRP A 60 -1.31 -11.19 13.60
N GLY A 61 -1.84 -10.13 14.23
CA GLY A 61 -1.46 -9.79 15.61
C GLY A 61 -1.83 -10.91 16.58
N PHE A 62 -2.98 -11.57 16.40
CA PHE A 62 -3.30 -12.77 17.19
C PHE A 62 -2.22 -13.86 17.06
N MET A 63 -1.70 -14.13 15.85
CA MET A 63 -0.62 -15.11 15.68
C MET A 63 0.62 -14.71 16.50
N ILE A 64 1.00 -13.42 16.43
CA ILE A 64 2.14 -12.87 17.18
C ILE A 64 1.91 -12.99 18.70
N GLU A 65 0.72 -12.65 19.18
CA GLU A 65 0.34 -12.76 20.59
C GLU A 65 0.43 -14.20 21.11
N GLN A 66 0.17 -15.19 20.25
CA GLN A 66 0.34 -16.61 20.55
C GLN A 66 1.76 -17.13 20.35
N GLY A 67 2.74 -16.24 20.10
CA GLY A 67 4.16 -16.59 19.99
C GLY A 67 4.58 -17.09 18.60
N ALA A 68 3.80 -16.86 17.55
CA ALA A 68 4.19 -17.21 16.19
C ALA A 68 5.44 -16.42 15.75
N THR A 69 6.40 -17.12 15.17
CA THR A 69 7.57 -16.53 14.49
C THR A 69 7.52 -16.67 12.97
N THR A 70 6.49 -17.35 12.47
CA THR A 70 6.18 -17.59 11.05
C THR A 70 4.68 -17.44 10.82
N PHE A 71 4.25 -17.29 9.56
CA PHE A 71 2.83 -17.17 9.23
C PHE A 71 2.13 -18.54 9.22
N TRP A 72 0.97 -18.62 9.87
CA TRP A 72 0.16 -19.84 9.96
C TRP A 72 -0.63 -20.11 8.69
N GLU A 73 -0.92 -21.37 8.40
CA GLU A 73 -1.68 -21.80 7.21
C GLU A 73 -3.13 -21.32 7.22
N THR A 74 -3.80 -21.40 8.37
CA THR A 74 -5.20 -21.00 8.57
C THR A 74 -5.33 -20.07 9.77
N PHE A 75 -6.48 -19.38 9.85
CA PHE A 75 -6.85 -18.68 11.08
C PHE A 75 -7.46 -19.68 12.09
N PRO A 76 -7.50 -19.33 13.39
CA PRO A 76 -8.18 -20.16 14.38
C PRO A 76 -9.67 -20.41 14.05
N GLY A 77 -10.19 -21.55 14.51
CA GLY A 77 -11.61 -21.92 14.39
C GLY A 77 -11.93 -22.91 13.27
N TRP A 78 -10.94 -23.34 12.49
CA TRP A 78 -11.09 -24.33 11.42
C TRP A 78 -10.48 -25.69 11.75
N GLU A 79 -9.60 -25.73 12.75
CA GLU A 79 -8.97 -26.93 13.29
C GLU A 79 -9.51 -27.21 14.69
N ARG A 80 -9.61 -28.50 15.07
CA ARG A 80 -10.24 -28.91 16.33
C ARG A 80 -9.34 -28.70 17.55
N ASP A 81 -8.09 -29.15 17.44
CA ASP A 81 -7.17 -29.27 18.57
C ASP A 81 -5.99 -28.27 18.49
N TYR A 82 -5.87 -27.55 17.37
CA TYR A 82 -4.79 -26.61 17.09
C TYR A 82 -5.37 -25.31 16.53
N TRP A 83 -4.60 -24.22 16.56
CA TRP A 83 -5.01 -22.99 15.88
C TRP A 83 -4.87 -23.05 14.36
N THR A 84 -3.92 -23.87 13.88
CA THR A 84 -3.61 -24.10 12.47
C THR A 84 -2.98 -25.49 12.33
N ARG A 85 -3.05 -26.08 11.14
CA ARG A 85 -2.36 -27.34 10.83
C ARG A 85 -0.87 -27.11 10.57
N SER A 86 -0.53 -26.26 9.59
CA SER A 86 0.86 -25.82 9.38
C SER A 86 1.09 -24.44 10.03
N TRP A 87 2.22 -24.33 10.73
CA TRP A 87 2.63 -23.12 11.46
C TRP A 87 3.53 -22.21 10.63
N CYS A 88 3.97 -22.66 9.45
CA CYS A 88 4.81 -21.89 8.54
C CYS A 88 4.32 -22.11 7.10
N HIS A 89 3.61 -21.13 6.57
CA HIS A 89 3.05 -21.19 5.23
C HIS A 89 3.22 -19.86 4.49
N ALA A 90 4.01 -19.88 3.42
CA ALA A 90 4.40 -18.66 2.70
C ALA A 90 3.21 -17.89 2.12
N TRP A 91 2.15 -18.58 1.69
CA TRP A 91 0.93 -17.94 1.16
C TRP A 91 0.21 -17.01 2.16
N SER A 92 0.64 -17.01 3.42
CA SER A 92 0.06 -16.25 4.52
C SER A 92 0.83 -14.97 4.80
N SER A 93 1.87 -14.67 4.01
CA SER A 93 2.69 -13.47 4.11
C SER A 93 2.08 -12.25 3.40
N ALA A 94 0.75 -12.19 3.26
CA ALA A 94 0.05 -11.02 2.70
C ALA A 94 0.52 -9.69 3.33
N PRO A 95 0.75 -9.58 4.67
CA PRO A 95 1.29 -8.38 5.27
C PRO A 95 2.59 -7.88 4.62
N THR A 96 3.51 -8.77 4.26
CA THR A 96 4.78 -8.40 3.62
C THR A 96 4.53 -7.66 2.30
N TYR A 97 3.61 -8.16 1.49
CA TYR A 97 3.24 -7.55 0.21
C TYR A 97 2.54 -6.21 0.43
N PHE A 98 1.42 -6.18 1.13
CA PHE A 98 0.59 -4.97 1.24
C PHE A 98 1.23 -3.85 2.07
N LEU A 99 2.05 -4.16 3.07
CA LEU A 99 2.81 -3.12 3.77
C LEU A 99 3.90 -2.51 2.87
N THR A 100 4.40 -3.26 1.89
CA THR A 100 5.39 -2.78 0.92
C THR A 100 4.73 -1.99 -0.21
N THR A 101 3.65 -2.51 -0.79
CA THR A 101 3.00 -1.88 -1.95
C THR A 101 2.08 -0.74 -1.59
N GLU A 102 1.43 -0.79 -0.41
CA GLU A 102 0.41 0.18 -0.03
C GLU A 102 0.87 1.14 1.06
N VAL A 103 1.54 0.65 2.11
CA VAL A 103 1.99 1.52 3.21
C VAL A 103 3.30 2.22 2.85
N LEU A 104 4.35 1.45 2.53
CA LEU A 104 5.60 2.03 2.00
C LEU A 104 5.34 2.69 0.64
N GLY A 105 4.44 2.11 -0.17
CA GLY A 105 3.92 2.70 -1.40
C GLY A 105 4.70 2.33 -2.66
N VAL A 106 5.58 1.32 -2.62
CA VAL A 106 6.48 1.00 -3.74
C VAL A 106 5.91 -0.15 -4.57
N TYR A 107 5.69 0.09 -5.86
CA TYR A 107 5.13 -0.91 -6.79
C TYR A 107 5.74 -0.77 -8.19
N PRO A 108 5.98 -1.86 -8.93
CA PRO A 108 6.40 -1.76 -10.33
C PRO A 108 5.23 -1.27 -11.19
N GLU A 109 5.26 -0.01 -11.62
CA GLU A 109 4.22 0.53 -12.51
C GLU A 109 4.34 -0.07 -13.91
N GLU A 110 5.58 -0.20 -14.38
CA GLU A 110 5.91 -0.82 -15.65
C GLU A 110 6.75 -2.10 -15.44
N PRO A 111 6.69 -3.07 -16.38
CA PRO A 111 7.43 -4.32 -16.27
C PRO A 111 8.92 -4.13 -16.01
N GLY A 112 9.46 -4.88 -15.05
CA GLY A 112 10.88 -4.86 -14.73
C GLY A 112 11.35 -3.67 -13.89
N PHE A 113 10.43 -2.84 -13.36
CA PHE A 113 10.76 -1.59 -12.64
C PHE A 113 11.46 -0.55 -13.56
N SER A 114 11.13 -0.51 -14.85
CA SER A 114 11.53 0.62 -15.70
C SER A 114 10.92 1.94 -15.21
N VAL A 115 9.67 1.87 -14.73
CA VAL A 115 8.98 2.93 -13.97
C VAL A 115 8.54 2.35 -12.63
N VAL A 116 8.91 3.01 -11.54
CA VAL A 116 8.46 2.69 -10.19
C VAL A 116 7.35 3.64 -9.74
N ARG A 117 6.24 3.09 -9.26
CA ARG A 117 5.23 3.86 -8.54
C ARG A 117 5.67 4.03 -7.09
N VAL A 118 5.64 5.25 -6.59
CA VAL A 118 5.84 5.60 -5.17
C VAL A 118 4.60 6.34 -4.68
N ALA A 119 3.66 5.61 -4.11
CA ALA A 119 2.37 6.11 -3.66
C ALA A 119 2.07 5.65 -2.22
N PRO A 120 2.72 6.26 -1.21
CA PRO A 120 2.44 5.93 0.17
C PRO A 120 0.98 6.19 0.53
N ARG A 121 0.37 5.26 1.26
CA ARG A 121 -0.96 5.44 1.83
C ARG A 121 -0.87 5.27 3.36
N PRO A 122 -0.61 6.37 4.08
CA PRO A 122 -0.21 6.31 5.49
C PRO A 122 -1.28 5.76 6.45
N ALA A 123 -2.57 5.98 6.17
CA ALA A 123 -3.66 5.70 7.11
C ALA A 123 -3.34 6.26 8.52
N ASP A 124 -3.34 5.43 9.56
CA ASP A 124 -2.99 5.80 10.93
C ASP A 124 -1.51 5.62 11.29
N ILE A 125 -0.64 5.27 10.34
CA ILE A 125 0.78 5.01 10.56
C ILE A 125 1.56 6.33 10.45
N LEU A 126 2.22 6.76 11.53
CA LEU A 126 2.91 8.06 11.55
C LEU A 126 4.19 8.12 10.70
N ARG A 127 4.86 6.98 10.51
CA ARG A 127 6.10 6.89 9.72
C ARG A 127 6.31 5.49 9.18
N CYS A 128 6.94 5.41 8.01
CA CYS A 128 7.39 4.15 7.43
C CYS A 128 8.73 4.36 6.74
N ARG A 129 9.61 3.36 6.79
CA ARG A 129 10.85 3.34 6.02
C ARG A 129 11.13 1.92 5.58
N GLY A 130 11.54 1.76 4.34
CA GLY A 130 11.79 0.47 3.74
C GLY A 130 12.61 0.56 2.47
N ARG A 131 12.94 -0.61 1.95
CA ARG A 131 13.73 -0.80 0.75
C ARG A 131 13.14 -1.94 -0.06
N VAL A 132 12.98 -1.72 -1.36
CA VAL A 132 12.52 -2.72 -2.31
C VAL A 132 13.65 -3.04 -3.29
N PRO A 133 14.18 -4.27 -3.31
CA PRO A 133 15.17 -4.67 -4.31
C PRO A 133 14.49 -4.77 -5.68
N THR A 134 15.14 -4.20 -6.71
CA THR A 134 14.70 -4.27 -8.10
C THR A 134 15.81 -4.83 -8.98
N PRO A 135 15.53 -5.24 -10.24
CA PRO A 135 16.56 -5.65 -11.19
C PRO A 135 17.64 -4.59 -11.45
N HIS A 136 17.34 -3.32 -11.19
CA HIS A 136 18.22 -2.18 -11.43
C HIS A 136 18.96 -1.71 -10.16
N GLY A 137 18.68 -2.31 -9.01
CA GLY A 137 19.18 -1.90 -7.69
C GLY A 137 18.05 -1.52 -6.72
N ASP A 138 18.42 -1.03 -5.55
CA ASP A 138 17.47 -0.81 -4.46
C ASP A 138 16.69 0.51 -4.60
N VAL A 139 15.37 0.44 -4.44
CA VAL A 139 14.51 1.62 -4.23
C VAL A 139 14.27 1.78 -2.73
N GLU A 140 14.81 2.84 -2.14
CA GLU A 140 14.66 3.17 -0.72
C GLU A 140 13.65 4.30 -0.55
N VAL A 141 12.63 4.07 0.28
CA VAL A 141 11.59 5.06 0.60
C VAL A 141 11.51 5.23 2.11
N GLY A 142 11.40 6.46 2.56
CA GLY A 142 11.07 6.80 3.94
C GLY A 142 10.12 7.97 3.96
N TRP A 143 9.08 7.90 4.77
CA TRP A 143 8.12 8.99 4.92
C TRP A 143 7.64 9.14 6.35
N GLU A 144 7.20 10.35 6.69
CA GLU A 144 6.57 10.71 7.96
C GLU A 144 5.35 11.60 7.71
N GLN A 145 4.29 11.42 8.49
CA GLN A 145 3.07 12.23 8.46
C GLN A 145 2.77 12.87 9.82
N GLY A 146 2.11 14.03 9.78
CA GLY A 146 1.71 14.83 10.95
C GLY A 146 0.95 16.08 10.51
N GLU A 147 1.45 17.28 10.84
CA GLU A 147 0.89 18.55 10.30
C GLU A 147 1.10 18.70 8.78
N GLY A 148 1.96 17.89 8.19
CA GLY A 148 2.20 17.77 6.76
C GLY A 148 2.67 16.36 6.42
N PHE A 149 3.19 16.19 5.21
CA PHE A 149 3.75 14.93 4.75
C PHE A 149 5.18 15.13 4.24
N SER A 150 6.11 14.26 4.62
CA SER A 150 7.48 14.30 4.11
C SER A 150 7.89 12.94 3.57
N LEU A 151 8.64 12.93 2.47
CA LEU A 151 9.11 11.73 1.82
C LEU A 151 10.55 11.88 1.34
N GLU A 152 11.36 10.86 1.59
CA GLU A 152 12.69 10.67 1.05
C GLU A 152 12.66 9.47 0.10
N LEU A 153 13.20 9.65 -1.10
CA LEU A 153 13.33 8.61 -2.11
C LEU A 153 14.79 8.52 -2.55
N ARG A 154 15.31 7.29 -2.64
CA ARG A 154 16.58 6.99 -3.31
C ARG A 154 16.38 5.84 -4.26
N MET A 155 16.80 5.99 -5.50
CA MET A 155 16.72 4.93 -6.51
C MET A 155 17.86 5.02 -7.52
N PRO A 156 18.22 3.91 -8.20
CA PRO A 156 19.20 3.88 -9.29
C PRO A 156 18.88 4.91 -10.38
N GLN A 157 19.90 5.52 -10.98
CA GLN A 157 19.75 6.62 -11.94
C GLN A 157 18.91 6.27 -13.18
N ASN A 158 18.89 4.99 -13.56
CA ASN A 158 18.24 4.47 -14.76
C ASN A 158 16.77 4.03 -14.53
N ILE A 159 16.17 4.37 -13.38
CA ILE A 159 14.76 4.12 -13.08
C ILE A 159 14.02 5.47 -13.11
N GLU A 160 12.86 5.49 -13.77
CA GLU A 160 11.90 6.59 -13.70
C GLU A 160 10.91 6.35 -12.55
N ALA A 161 10.31 7.41 -12.00
CA ALA A 161 9.28 7.25 -10.97
C ALA A 161 8.04 8.06 -11.23
N HIS A 162 6.90 7.46 -10.90
CA HIS A 162 5.63 8.14 -10.77
C HIS A 162 5.26 8.18 -9.28
N ILE A 163 5.15 9.38 -8.74
CA ILE A 163 5.00 9.63 -7.30
C ILE A 163 3.64 10.23 -7.05
N LEU A 164 2.87 9.61 -6.15
CA LEU A 164 1.60 10.13 -5.66
C LEU A 164 1.78 10.49 -4.18
N LEU A 165 1.73 11.78 -3.88
CA LEU A 165 1.82 12.27 -2.51
C LEU A 165 0.40 12.42 -1.92
N PRO A 166 0.17 11.95 -0.68
CA PRO A 166 -1.11 12.13 -0.02
C PRO A 166 -1.34 13.62 0.30
N GLY A 167 -2.54 14.10 0.01
CA GLY A 167 -2.97 15.45 0.30
C GLY A 167 -2.66 16.47 -0.79
N SER A 168 -3.19 17.67 -0.57
CA SER A 168 -2.99 18.84 -1.42
C SER A 168 -2.48 20.02 -0.61
N GLY A 169 -1.51 20.73 -1.15
CA GLY A 169 -0.93 21.86 -0.45
C GLY A 169 0.24 22.46 -1.19
N ASP A 170 1.05 23.21 -0.46
CA ASP A 170 2.30 23.70 -1.00
C ASP A 170 3.33 22.54 -1.00
N LEU A 171 4.01 22.34 -2.14
CA LEU A 171 4.97 21.26 -2.32
C LEU A 171 6.39 21.80 -2.45
N TRP A 172 7.31 21.20 -1.72
CA TRP A 172 8.74 21.42 -1.83
C TRP A 172 9.43 20.16 -2.33
N VAL A 173 10.29 20.32 -3.34
CA VAL A 173 11.14 19.25 -3.87
C VAL A 173 12.59 19.67 -3.72
N ASN A 174 13.40 18.84 -3.07
CA ASN A 174 14.81 19.13 -2.78
C ASN A 174 15.01 20.51 -2.13
N GLY A 175 14.09 20.89 -1.23
CA GLY A 175 14.11 22.16 -0.49
C GLY A 175 13.62 23.38 -1.27
N LYS A 176 13.22 23.24 -2.55
CA LYS A 176 12.65 24.33 -3.34
C LYS A 176 11.14 24.17 -3.45
N ARG A 177 10.40 25.24 -3.15
CA ARG A 177 8.96 25.28 -3.40
C ARG A 177 8.71 25.24 -4.90
N ILE A 178 7.77 24.41 -5.33
CA ILE A 178 7.47 24.21 -6.75
C ILE A 178 6.06 24.68 -7.07
N SER A 179 5.89 25.22 -8.28
CA SER A 179 4.59 25.53 -8.86
C SER A 179 4.39 24.72 -10.14
N PRO A 180 3.15 24.44 -10.55
CA PRO A 180 2.85 23.78 -11.83
C PRO A 180 3.48 24.45 -13.06
N GLU A 181 3.75 25.75 -12.96
CA GLU A 181 4.29 26.57 -14.05
C GLU A 181 5.82 26.45 -14.22
N SER A 182 6.53 25.92 -13.21
CA SER A 182 7.99 25.78 -13.23
C SER A 182 8.44 24.54 -12.43
N PRO A 183 8.41 23.35 -13.04
CA PRO A 183 8.86 22.13 -12.37
C PRO A 183 10.39 22.17 -12.15
N PRO A 184 10.89 21.55 -11.06
CA PRO A 184 12.31 21.48 -10.77
C PRO A 184 13.02 20.51 -11.74
N GLU A 185 14.33 20.67 -11.91
CA GLU A 185 15.13 19.83 -12.81
C GLU A 185 14.96 18.33 -12.51
N GLY A 186 14.53 17.57 -13.52
CA GLY A 186 14.28 16.13 -13.45
C GLY A 186 12.84 15.73 -13.08
N VAL A 187 11.97 16.69 -12.74
CA VAL A 187 10.51 16.49 -12.73
C VAL A 187 9.99 16.82 -14.13
N GLU A 188 9.46 15.82 -14.82
CA GLU A 188 8.97 15.96 -16.20
C GLU A 188 7.52 16.44 -16.25
N ARG A 189 6.74 16.06 -15.23
CA ARG A 189 5.33 16.40 -15.14
C ARG A 189 4.92 16.55 -13.68
N LEU A 190 4.04 17.52 -13.43
CA LEU A 190 3.37 17.75 -12.15
C LEU A 190 1.88 17.95 -12.41
N VAL A 191 1.04 17.17 -11.73
CA VAL A 191 -0.41 17.27 -11.79
C VAL A 191 -0.94 17.39 -10.36
N VAL A 192 -1.83 18.35 -10.15
CA VAL A 192 -2.54 18.51 -8.87
C VAL A 192 -4.03 18.33 -9.17
N GLN A 193 -4.63 17.24 -8.69
CA GLN A 193 -6.04 16.90 -8.89
C GLN A 193 -6.62 16.32 -7.60
N ASP A 194 -7.83 16.76 -7.24
CA ASP A 194 -8.69 16.14 -6.22
C ASP A 194 -7.97 15.65 -4.95
N GLY A 195 -7.21 16.53 -4.30
CA GLY A 195 -6.53 16.20 -3.04
C GLY A 195 -5.30 15.30 -3.18
N THR A 196 -4.83 15.03 -4.40
CA THR A 196 -3.62 14.26 -4.70
C THR A 196 -2.66 15.08 -5.54
N THR A 197 -1.37 14.97 -5.23
CA THR A 197 -0.30 15.59 -6.04
C THR A 197 0.54 14.51 -6.68
N GLU A 198 0.59 14.51 -8.01
CA GLU A 198 1.29 13.51 -8.82
C GLU A 198 2.52 14.12 -9.50
N LEU A 199 3.65 13.42 -9.44
CA LEU A 199 4.91 13.83 -10.04
C LEU A 199 5.52 12.70 -10.86
N TRP A 200 6.06 13.03 -12.03
CA TRP A 200 6.86 12.11 -12.83
C TRP A 200 8.31 12.56 -12.82
N LEU A 201 9.18 11.65 -12.41
CA LEU A 201 10.62 11.82 -12.42
C LEU A 201 11.21 11.05 -13.60
N GLY A 202 11.86 11.77 -14.51
CA GLY A 202 12.57 11.18 -15.66
C GLY A 202 13.91 10.51 -15.30
N ARG A 203 14.29 10.54 -14.02
CA ARG A 203 15.54 9.92 -13.54
C ARG A 203 15.49 9.56 -12.07
N GLY A 204 16.35 8.61 -11.72
CA GLY A 204 16.67 8.26 -10.36
C GLY A 204 17.48 9.29 -9.59
N GLY A 205 18.10 8.84 -8.51
CA GLY A 205 18.87 9.66 -7.59
C GLY A 205 18.19 9.85 -6.24
N LYS A 206 18.63 10.87 -5.51
CA LYS A 206 18.11 11.20 -4.18
C LYS A 206 17.13 12.36 -4.31
N TRP A 207 15.93 12.17 -3.78
CA TRP A 207 14.85 13.12 -3.83
C TRP A 207 14.25 13.31 -2.43
N THR A 208 13.89 14.54 -2.10
CA THR A 208 13.09 14.85 -0.92
C THR A 208 11.85 15.63 -1.32
N PHE A 209 10.73 15.27 -0.72
CA PHE A 209 9.43 15.88 -0.91
C PHE A 209 8.89 16.31 0.44
N ARG A 210 8.32 17.49 0.51
CA ARG A 210 7.60 17.98 1.69
C ARG A 210 6.33 18.66 1.22
N MET A 211 5.20 18.17 1.70
CA MET A 211 3.87 18.73 1.51
C MET A 211 3.44 19.42 2.80
N GLU A 212 3.16 20.71 2.73
CA GLU A 212 2.48 21.42 3.82
C GLU A 212 1.00 21.48 3.51
N MET A 213 0.20 20.81 4.34
CA MET A 213 -1.25 20.77 4.18
C MET A 213 -1.82 22.17 4.40
N ARG A 214 -2.63 22.66 3.46
CA ARG A 214 -3.42 23.87 3.71
C ARG A 214 -4.51 23.54 4.72
N ARG A 215 -4.57 24.31 5.80
CA ARG A 215 -5.68 24.28 6.77
C ARG A 215 -6.99 24.71 6.13
#